data_AF-A0A7J9VDD5-F1
#
_entry.id   AF-A0A7J9VDD5-F1
#
_cell.length_a   1.000
_cell.length_b   1.000
_cell.length_c   1.000
_cell.angle_alpha   90.00
_cell.angle_beta   90.00
_cell.angle_gamma   90.00
#
_symmetry.space_group_name_H-M   'P 1'
#
loop_
_entity.id
_entity.type
_entity.pdbx_description
1 polymer ?
#
loop_
_entity_poly.entity_id
_entity_poly.type
_entity_poly.pdbx_seq_one_letter_code
_entity_poly.pdbx_strand_id
1 'polypeptide(L)' 'MSWQQPSPDGREMRQIDWPCPNGCGSHWKHSAAEAGRVVEPEPDDLPAQGNREAANEIGADFIASALKRWGIEHPALREK' A
#
# COMPACT_ATOMS: atom_id res chain seq x y z
N MET A 1 13.34 8.58 -13.09
CA MET A 1 14.20 9.39 -12.19
C MET A 1 15.61 9.26 -12.72
N SER A 2 16.32 10.38 -12.92
CA SER A 2 17.68 10.39 -13.47
C SER A 2 18.65 10.86 -12.39
N TRP A 3 19.87 10.33 -12.42
CA TRP A 3 20.95 10.76 -11.53
C TRP A 3 22.27 10.78 -12.28
N GLN A 4 23.23 11.57 -11.79
CA GLN A 4 24.53 11.73 -12.43
C GLN A 4 25.60 10.96 -11.65
N GLN A 5 26.45 10.23 -12.37
CA GLN A 5 27.62 9.57 -11.80
C GLN A 5 28.90 9.91 -12.58
N PRO A 6 30.08 9.92 -11.94
CA PRO A 6 31.35 10.08 -12.63
C PRO A 6 31.56 9.01 -13.70
N SER A 7 32.19 9.39 -14.81
CA SER A 7 32.73 8.45 -15.78
C SER A 7 33.87 7.63 -15.15
N PRO A 8 34.22 6.44 -15.67
CA PRO A 8 35.20 5.55 -15.04
C PRO A 8 36.62 6.15 -15.05
N ASP A 9 36.87 7.06 -15.99
CA ASP A 9 38.06 7.90 -16.11
C ASP A 9 37.95 9.22 -15.31
N GLY A 10 36.81 9.49 -14.67
CA GLY A 10 36.58 10.57 -13.71
C GLY A 10 36.51 11.99 -14.30
N ARG A 11 36.50 12.12 -15.62
CA ARG A 11 36.60 13.41 -16.31
C ARG A 11 35.24 14.06 -16.58
N GLU A 12 34.18 13.27 -16.65
CA GLU A 12 32.86 13.77 -17.02
C GLU A 12 31.78 13.15 -16.14
N MET A 13 30.70 13.90 -15.90
CA MET A 13 29.49 13.37 -15.25
C MET A 13 28.59 12.76 -16.31
N ARG A 14 28.27 11.48 -16.19
CA ARG A 14 27.34 10.79 -17.07
C ARG A 14 25.96 10.73 -16.42
N GLN A 15 24.95 11.13 -17.18
CA GLN A 15 23.56 10.99 -16.76
C GLN A 15 23.09 9.56 -17.00
N ILE A 16 22.54 8.95 -15.95
CA ILE A 16 21.96 7.61 -16.01
C ILE A 16 20.49 7.72 -15.68
N ASP A 17 19.68 7.18 -16.58
CA ASP A 17 18.27 6.98 -16.31
C ASP A 17 18.11 5.67 -15.56
N TRP A 18 17.55 5.76 -14.34
CA TRP A 18 17.22 4.56 -13.59
C TRP A 18 15.89 4.03 -14.11
N PRO A 19 15.83 2.81 -14.69
CA PRO A 19 14.55 2.19 -14.99
C PRO A 19 13.79 2.04 -13.67
N CYS A 20 12.50 2.36 -13.66
CA CYS A 20 11.66 2.20 -12.46
C CYS A 20 11.94 0.82 -11.82
N PRO A 21 12.32 0.73 -10.54
CA PRO A 21 12.71 -0.53 -9.90
C PRO A 21 11.57 -1.56 -9.85
N ASN A 22 10.32 -1.12 -10.03
CA ASN A 22 9.15 -2.01 -10.19
C ASN A 22 8.93 -2.47 -11.64
N GLY A 23 9.91 -2.29 -12.53
CA GLY A 23 9.78 -2.72 -13.92
C GLY A 23 8.63 -2.01 -14.64
N CYS A 24 8.45 -0.71 -14.38
CA CYS A 24 7.53 0.15 -15.13
C CYS A 24 8.03 0.33 -16.59
N GLY A 25 8.22 -0.78 -17.31
CA GLY A 25 8.21 -0.81 -18.76
C GLY A 25 6.86 -0.31 -19.25
N SER A 26 6.74 -0.19 -20.57
CA SER A 26 5.68 0.38 -21.42
C SER A 26 4.19 0.18 -21.04
N HIS A 27 3.88 -0.52 -19.96
CA HIS A 27 2.54 -0.92 -19.52
C HIS A 27 2.14 -0.32 -18.16
N TRP A 28 3.09 0.17 -17.33
CA TRP A 28 2.73 0.77 -16.05
C TRP A 28 2.57 2.28 -16.19
N LYS A 29 1.33 2.75 -16.14
CA LYS A 29 0.98 4.17 -16.09
C LYS A 29 0.77 4.56 -14.63
N HIS A 30 1.30 5.71 -14.24
CA HIS A 30 1.10 6.29 -12.91
C HIS A 30 -0.41 6.35 -12.60
N SER A 31 -0.84 6.07 -11.36
CA SER A 31 -2.27 5.96 -11.01
C SER A 31 -3.09 7.20 -11.40
N ALA A 32 -2.49 8.39 -11.36
CA ALA A 32 -3.12 9.63 -11.82
C ALA A 32 -3.46 9.64 -13.33
N ALA A 33 -2.75 8.87 -14.16
CA ALA A 33 -2.99 8.75 -15.59
C ALA A 33 -4.16 7.79 -15.93
N GLU A 34 -4.62 6.98 -14.96
CA GLU A 34 -5.77 6.07 -15.10
C GLU A 34 -7.00 6.59 -14.33
N ALA A 35 -6.92 7.78 -13.71
CA ALA A 35 -8.00 8.36 -12.91
C ALA A 35 -9.30 8.63 -13.70
N GLY A 36 -9.23 8.77 -15.02
CA GLY A 36 -10.40 8.89 -15.90
C GLY A 36 -11.06 7.56 -16.27
N ARG A 37 -10.53 6.42 -15.82
CA ARG A 37 -11.08 5.07 -16.04
C ARG A 37 -11.74 4.48 -14.80
N VAL A 38 -12.06 5.31 -13.82
CA VAL A 38 -12.93 4.89 -12.71
C VAL A 38 -14.31 4.66 -13.33
N VAL A 39 -14.60 3.40 -13.64
CA VAL A 39 -15.97 2.96 -13.93
C VAL A 39 -16.74 3.21 -12.65
N GLU A 40 -17.75 4.08 -12.70
CA GLU A 40 -18.66 4.24 -11.57
C GLU A 40 -19.23 2.84 -11.27
N PRO A 41 -19.05 2.32 -10.04
CA PRO A 41 -19.52 0.97 -9.75
C PRO A 41 -21.03 0.96 -9.92
N GLU A 42 -21.52 0.16 -10.86
CA GLU A 42 -22.94 -0.17 -10.91
C GLU A 42 -23.30 -0.86 -9.58
N PRO A 43 -24.52 -0.71 -9.05
CA PRO A 43 -24.91 -1.27 -7.76
C PRO A 43 -24.63 -2.79 -7.64
N ASP A 44 -24.64 -3.49 -8.76
CA ASP A 44 -24.43 -4.94 -8.87
C ASP A 44 -22.93 -5.34 -8.89
N ASP A 45 -22.02 -4.39 -9.14
CA ASP A 45 -20.56 -4.59 -9.10
C ASP A 45 -19.96 -4.31 -7.72
N LEU A 46 -20.77 -3.84 -6.77
CA LEU A 46 -20.34 -3.71 -5.38
C LEU A 46 -20.18 -5.12 -4.80
N PRO A 47 -19.03 -5.43 -4.18
CA PRO A 47 -18.88 -6.71 -3.49
C PRO A 47 -20.01 -6.82 -2.47
N ALA A 48 -20.72 -7.96 -2.48
CA ALA A 48 -21.73 -8.26 -1.48
C ALA A 48 -21.14 -7.94 -0.10
N GLN A 49 -21.95 -7.35 0.79
CA GLN A 49 -21.51 -6.78 2.07
C GLN A 49 -20.68 -7.76 2.93
N GLY A 50 -20.76 -9.05 2.61
CA GLY A 50 -19.86 -10.10 3.09
C GLY A 50 -20.01 -10.28 4.59
N ASN A 51 -19.21 -11.17 5.17
CA ASN A 51 -19.22 -11.34 6.62
C ASN A 51 -18.29 -10.33 7.32
N ARG A 52 -18.37 -9.05 6.91
CA ARG A 52 -17.48 -7.99 7.40
C ARG A 52 -17.58 -7.82 8.91
N GLU A 53 -18.79 -7.94 9.45
CA GLU A 53 -19.05 -7.83 10.88
C GLU A 53 -18.34 -8.94 11.66
N ALA A 54 -18.54 -10.21 11.29
CA ALA A 54 -17.85 -11.29 11.99
C ALA A 54 -16.32 -11.27 11.77
N ALA A 55 -15.85 -10.89 10.59
CA ALA A 55 -14.41 -10.75 10.33
C ALA A 55 -13.79 -9.64 11.21
N ASN A 56 -14.50 -8.53 11.40
CA ASN A 56 -14.08 -7.45 12.28
C ASN A 56 -14.09 -7.87 13.75
N GLU A 57 -15.11 -8.62 14.19
CA GLU A 57 -15.19 -9.17 15.56
C GLU A 57 -14.01 -10.10 15.85
N ILE A 58 -13.74 -11.07 14.97
CA ILE A 58 -12.61 -12.01 15.11
C ILE A 58 -11.27 -11.26 15.16
N GLY A 59 -11.09 -10.28 14.27
CA GLY A 59 -9.88 -9.45 14.23
C GLY A 59 -9.69 -8.62 15.50
N ALA A 60 -10.78 -8.04 16.02
CA ALA A 60 -10.77 -7.25 17.24
C ALA A 60 -10.39 -8.10 18.45
N ASP A 61 -10.95 -9.30 18.58
CA ASP A 61 -10.65 -10.23 19.68
C ASP A 61 -9.19 -10.70 19.68
N PHE A 62 -8.65 -10.98 18.48
CA PHE A 62 -7.24 -11.33 18.31
C PHE A 62 -6.32 -10.19 18.78
N ILE A 63 -6.57 -8.96 18.32
CA ILE A 63 -5.78 -7.78 18.68
C ILE A 63 -5.87 -7.52 20.19
N ALA A 64 -7.07 -7.55 20.76
CA ALA A 64 -7.29 -7.34 22.18
C ALA A 64 -6.53 -8.36 23.05
N SER A 65 -6.55 -9.64 22.63
CA SER A 65 -5.81 -10.71 23.31
C SER A 65 -4.29 -10.55 23.21
N ALA A 66 -3.77 -10.15 22.05
CA ALA A 66 -2.34 -9.90 21.84
C ALA A 66 -1.83 -8.72 22.68
N LEU A 67 -2.57 -7.61 22.68
CA LEU A 67 -2.25 -6.42 23.48
C LEU A 67 -2.22 -6.73 24.98
N LYS A 68 -3.20 -7.50 25.47
CA LYS A 68 -3.22 -7.97 26.86
C LYS A 68 -2.00 -8.83 27.18
N ARG A 69 -1.61 -9.75 26.30
CA ARG A 69 -0.44 -10.62 26.49
C ARG A 69 0.89 -9.85 26.51
N TRP A 70 0.96 -8.75 25.76
CA TRP A 70 2.14 -7.87 25.73
C TRP A 70 2.17 -6.83 26.85
N GLY A 71 1.15 -6.78 27.71
CA GLY A 71 1.07 -5.81 28.81
C GLY A 71 0.83 -4.37 28.35
N ILE A 72 0.27 -4.20 27.14
CA ILE A 72 -0.04 -2.88 26.60
C ILE A 72 -1.42 -2.45 27.10
N GLU A 73 -1.48 -1.30 27.77
CA GLU A 73 -2.76 -0.70 28.16
C GLU A 73 -3.50 -0.21 26.91
N HIS A 74 -4.63 -0.86 26.60
CA HIS A 74 -5.55 -0.40 25.57
C HIS A 74 -6.81 0.16 26.23
N PRO A 75 -7.32 1.34 25.81
CA PRO A 75 -8.50 1.95 26.42
C PRO A 75 -9.73 1.03 26.38
N ALA A 76 -9.88 0.19 25.35
CA ALA A 76 -10.95 -0.81 25.27
C ALA A 76 -10.81 -2.00 26.24
N LEU A 77 -9.69 -2.11 26.97
CA LEU A 77 -9.43 -3.17 27.96
C LEU A 77 -9.53 -2.65 29.41
N ARG A 78 -9.81 -1.35 29.62
CA ARG A 78 -9.88 -0.73 30.95
C ARG A 78 -11.19 -0.98 31.71
N GLU A 79 -12.21 -1.50 31.05
CA GLU A 79 -13.52 -1.75 31.65
C GLU A 79 -13.88 -3.24 31.57
N LYS A 80 -13.41 -4.02 32.55
CA LYS A 80 -13.98 -5.32 32.90
C LYS A 80 -13.76 -5.60 34.38
#